data_AF-A0A6V8KZ73-F1
#
_entry.id   AF-A0A6V8KZ73-F1
#
_cell.length_a   1.000
_cell.length_b   1.000
_cell.length_c   1.000
_cell.angle_alpha   90.00
_cell.angle_beta   90.00
_cell.angle_gamma   90.00
#
_symmetry.space_group_name_H-M   'P 1'
#
loop_
_entity.id
_entity.type
_entity.pdbx_description
1 polymer ?
#
loop_
_entity_poly.entity_id
_entity_poly.type
_entity_poly.pdbx_seq_one_letter_code
_entity_poly.pdbx_strand_id
1 'polypeptide(L)'
;MPLICPRWSPTPHHGYIVVTTSATDLLQELSRHTGEFTVESVVDRTADANIDSGKFDMLLGELDGRAFMVDTSMVLSDSPDMIVAMSTALGTVVGCGAETVSGSYWLTAARDGQPLRHVFVSHAAMTRGMAMGEPLPSEGEHPIEDNRGAGIFAAMASFGLDPSAWLSSGPAS
;
A
#
# COMPACT_ATOMS: atom_id res chain seq x y z
N MET A 1 4.22 -22.11 23.07
CA MET A 1 2.78 -22.05 22.74
C MET A 1 2.08 -21.43 23.93
N PRO A 2 1.31 -20.31 23.83
CA PRO A 2 0.90 -19.54 22.66
C PRO A 2 1.59 -18.15 22.56
N LEU A 3 1.77 -17.65 21.34
CA LEU A 3 2.06 -16.24 21.05
C LEU A 3 0.73 -15.49 21.06
N ILE A 4 0.45 -14.77 22.13
CA ILE A 4 -0.64 -13.80 22.20
C ILE A 4 0.01 -12.43 22.00
N CYS A 5 -0.06 -11.91 20.78
CA CYS A 5 0.20 -10.50 20.52
C CYS A 5 -1.16 -9.83 20.30
N PRO A 6 -1.66 -9.01 21.25
CA PRO A 6 -2.90 -8.28 21.07
C PRO A 6 -2.55 -6.97 20.35
N ARG A 7 -2.31 -7.01 19.03
CA ARG A 7 -1.92 -5.83 18.26
C ARG A 7 -2.45 -5.91 16.84
N TRP A 8 -3.28 -4.94 16.47
CA TRP A 8 -3.79 -4.70 15.11
C TRP A 8 -4.48 -5.90 14.44
N SER A 9 -5.81 -5.86 14.37
CA SER A 9 -6.55 -6.66 13.39
C SER A 9 -6.63 -5.79 12.14
N PRO A 10 -5.82 -6.02 11.09
CA PRO A 10 -6.13 -5.40 9.81
C PRO A 10 -7.40 -6.08 9.34
N THR A 11 -8.56 -5.48 9.60
CA THR A 11 -9.59 -5.56 8.56
C THR A 11 -8.93 -4.92 7.33
N PRO A 12 -8.81 -5.62 6.19
CA PRO A 12 -8.07 -5.17 5.00
C PRO A 12 -8.55 -3.85 4.38
N HIS A 13 -9.47 -3.13 5.01
CA HIS A 13 -10.09 -1.90 4.57
C HIS A 13 -9.12 -0.71 4.70
N HIS A 14 -8.03 -0.77 3.95
CA HIS A 14 -7.05 0.30 3.77
C HIS A 14 -6.17 0.00 2.56
N GLY A 15 -5.65 1.07 1.99
CA GLY A 15 -4.66 1.06 0.95
C GLY A 15 -3.23 1.18 1.48
N TYR A 16 -2.29 0.79 0.64
CA TYR A 16 -0.86 0.99 0.83
C TYR A 16 -0.26 1.63 -0.41
N ILE A 17 0.66 2.57 -0.19
CA ILE A 17 1.60 3.04 -1.20
C ILE A 17 3.00 2.80 -0.66
N VAL A 18 3.80 2.01 -1.35
CA VAL A 18 5.16 1.66 -0.92
C VAL A 18 6.16 1.95 -2.03
N VAL A 19 7.32 2.52 -1.67
CA VAL A 19 8.30 3.01 -2.65
C VAL A 19 9.75 2.74 -2.25
N THR A 20 10.63 2.71 -3.25
CA THR A 20 12.08 2.48 -3.07
C THR A 20 12.89 3.71 -2.64
N THR A 21 12.24 4.80 -2.26
CA THR A 21 12.86 6.09 -1.89
C THR A 21 12.40 6.58 -0.52
N SER A 22 12.88 7.76 -0.12
CA SER A 22 12.59 8.36 1.18
C SER A 22 11.13 8.79 1.33
N ALA A 23 10.67 8.93 2.58
CA ALA A 23 9.32 9.40 2.88
C ALA A 23 9.11 10.85 2.41
N THR A 24 10.19 11.64 2.40
CA THR A 24 10.18 13.02 1.91
C THR A 24 9.94 13.05 0.40
N ASP A 25 10.65 12.21 -0.37
CA ASP A 25 10.48 12.13 -1.82
C ASP A 25 9.08 11.62 -2.18
N LEU A 26 8.59 10.61 -1.46
CA LEU A 26 7.22 10.11 -1.62
C LEU A 26 6.20 11.23 -1.41
N LEU A 27 6.27 11.97 -0.30
CA LEU A 27 5.32 13.03 0.01
C LEU A 27 5.38 14.17 -1.02
N GLN A 28 6.59 14.56 -1.44
CA GLN A 28 6.77 15.59 -2.46
C GLN A 28 6.15 15.19 -3.80
N GLU A 29 6.39 13.96 -4.24
CA GLU A 29 5.87 13.48 -5.51
C GLU A 29 4.36 13.28 -5.45
N LEU A 30 3.83 12.70 -4.36
CA LEU A 30 2.39 12.56 -4.15
C LEU A 30 1.69 13.92 -4.19
N SER A 31 2.31 14.95 -3.60
CA SER A 31 1.77 16.32 -3.59
C SER A 31 1.61 16.91 -4.99
N ARG A 32 2.50 16.56 -5.93
CA ARG A 32 2.42 17.03 -7.32
C ARG A 32 1.20 16.49 -8.06
N HIS A 33 0.69 15.32 -7.67
CA HIS A 33 -0.43 14.64 -8.35
C HIS A 33 -1.77 14.82 -7.65
N THR A 34 -1.79 15.13 -6.35
CA THR A 34 -3.00 15.02 -5.52
C THR A 34 -3.36 16.28 -4.74
N GLY A 35 -2.39 17.17 -4.47
CA GLY A 35 -2.60 18.39 -3.69
C GLY A 35 -1.64 18.54 -2.52
N GLU A 36 -2.02 19.33 -1.52
CA GLU A 36 -1.16 19.61 -0.36
C GLU A 36 -1.42 18.63 0.79
N PHE A 37 -0.34 18.22 1.46
CA PHE A 37 -0.40 17.39 2.67
C PHE A 37 0.10 18.18 3.87
N THR A 38 -0.58 18.02 5.01
CA THR A 38 -0.16 18.60 6.29
C THR A 38 0.25 17.47 7.23
N VAL A 39 1.45 17.58 7.79
CA VAL A 39 1.91 16.65 8.83
C VAL A 39 1.38 17.14 10.18
N GLU A 40 0.36 16.48 10.70
CA GLU A 40 -0.27 16.88 11.96
C GLU A 40 0.47 16.39 13.21
N SER A 41 1.07 15.20 13.16
CA SER A 41 1.76 14.60 14.29
C SER A 41 2.86 13.64 13.86
N VAL A 42 3.77 13.34 14.79
CA VAL A 42 4.82 12.33 14.65
C VAL A 42 4.63 11.32 15.77
N VAL A 43 4.68 10.03 15.43
CA VAL A 43 4.57 8.92 16.39
C VAL A 43 5.77 7.99 16.24
N ASP A 44 6.23 7.43 17.36
CA ASP A 44 7.36 6.48 17.38
C ASP A 44 6.96 5.11 16.82
N ARG A 45 5.68 4.73 16.95
CA ARG A 45 5.15 3.47 16.42
C ARG A 45 3.85 3.73 15.69
N THR A 46 3.66 3.03 14.57
CA THR A 46 2.40 3.03 13.78
C THR A 46 1.18 2.68 14.66
N ALA A 47 1.34 1.77 15.62
CA ALA A 47 0.29 1.37 16.55
C ALA A 47 -0.13 2.46 17.55
N ASP A 48 0.69 3.50 17.74
CA ASP A 48 0.38 4.63 18.62
C ASP A 48 -0.32 5.77 17.86
N ALA A 49 -0.43 5.68 16.54
CA ALA A 49 -1.14 6.67 15.74
C ALA A 49 -2.65 6.61 15.98
N ASN A 50 -3.25 7.78 16.16
CA ASN A 50 -4.70 7.94 16.19
C ASN A 50 -5.18 8.38 14.81
N ILE A 51 -5.57 7.41 13.98
CA ILE A 51 -5.98 7.65 12.59
C ILE A 51 -7.51 7.67 12.53
N ASP A 52 -8.08 8.76 12.04
CA ASP A 52 -9.51 8.86 11.73
C ASP A 52 -9.75 8.63 10.24
N SER A 53 -10.24 7.44 9.88
CA SER A 53 -10.54 7.10 8.49
C SER A 53 -11.64 7.98 7.88
N GLY A 54 -12.46 8.64 8.71
CA GLY A 54 -13.47 9.61 8.27
C GLY A 54 -12.89 10.98 7.88
N LYS A 55 -11.61 11.23 8.17
CA LYS A 55 -10.88 12.48 7.86
C LYS A 55 -9.79 12.31 6.81
N PHE A 56 -9.63 11.10 6.27
CA PHE A 56 -8.56 10.75 5.34
C PHE A 56 -7.16 10.90 5.94
N ASP A 57 -7.03 10.65 7.25
CA ASP A 57 -5.74 10.62 7.93
C ASP A 57 -4.87 9.49 7.35
N MET A 58 -3.59 9.76 7.12
CA MET A 58 -2.66 8.78 6.57
C MET A 58 -1.48 8.56 7.51
N LEU A 59 -0.91 7.36 7.46
CA LEU A 59 0.41 7.12 8.05
C LEU A 59 1.46 7.18 6.97
N LEU A 60 2.58 7.83 7.27
CA LEU A 60 3.76 7.83 6.43
C LEU A 60 4.96 7.51 7.31
N GLY A 61 5.85 6.67 6.82
CA GLY A 61 7.12 6.40 7.48
C GLY A 61 8.15 5.80 6.55
N GLU A 62 9.35 5.62 7.10
CA GLU A 62 10.52 5.13 6.37
C GLU A 62 11.20 4.02 7.17
N LEU A 63 11.71 3.01 6.46
CA LEU A 63 12.57 1.96 6.99
C LEU A 63 13.53 1.50 5.89
N ASP A 64 14.83 1.46 6.20
CA ASP A 64 15.90 1.05 5.28
C ASP A 64 15.91 1.80 3.93
N GLY A 65 15.65 3.11 3.96
CA GLY A 65 15.63 3.98 2.77
C GLY A 65 14.42 3.75 1.84
N ARG A 66 13.40 3.03 2.34
CA ARG A 66 12.12 2.80 1.65
C ARG A 66 11.01 3.47 2.44
N ALA A 67 10.07 4.06 1.73
CA ALA A 67 8.92 4.70 2.34
C ALA A 67 7.64 3.90 2.16
N PHE A 68 6.80 4.01 3.17
CA PHE A 68 5.55 3.28 3.28
C PHE A 68 4.47 4.24 3.74
N MET A 69 3.34 4.19 3.06
CA MET A 69 2.16 4.97 3.39
C MET A 69 0.96 4.05 3.57
N VAL A 70 0.20 4.26 4.65
CA VAL A 70 -1.15 3.69 4.81
C VAL A 70 -2.15 4.74 4.35
N ASP A 71 -2.88 4.41 3.29
CA ASP A 71 -3.95 5.21 2.72
C ASP A 71 -5.30 4.71 3.25
N THR A 72 -5.85 5.36 4.29
CA THR A 72 -7.17 4.96 4.82
C THR A 72 -8.33 5.40 3.94
N SER A 73 -8.10 6.33 3.00
CA SER A 73 -9.12 6.72 2.02
C SER A 73 -9.32 5.64 0.96
N MET A 74 -8.26 4.85 0.72
CA MET A 74 -8.11 3.90 -0.39
C MET A 74 -8.11 4.55 -1.78
N VAL A 75 -8.33 5.87 -1.88
CA VAL A 75 -8.42 6.60 -3.15
C VAL A 75 -7.05 6.74 -3.81
N LEU A 76 -6.00 6.98 -3.02
CA LEU A 76 -4.67 7.23 -3.56
C LEU A 76 -4.01 5.93 -4.01
N SER A 77 -4.13 4.88 -3.19
CA SER A 77 -3.57 3.56 -3.49
C SER A 77 -4.25 2.87 -4.69
N ASP A 78 -5.49 3.25 -5.02
CA ASP A 78 -6.26 2.76 -6.17
C ASP A 78 -6.21 3.72 -7.39
N SER A 79 -5.12 4.48 -7.54
CA SER A 79 -4.93 5.37 -8.70
C SER A 79 -3.78 4.87 -9.60
N PRO A 80 -4.04 3.99 -10.59
CA PRO A 80 -2.99 3.39 -11.41
C PRO A 80 -2.14 4.42 -12.17
N ASP A 81 -2.79 5.44 -12.73
CA ASP A 81 -2.12 6.49 -13.51
C ASP A 81 -1.15 7.29 -12.63
N MET A 82 -1.56 7.62 -11.41
CA MET A 82 -0.70 8.30 -10.45
C MET A 82 0.48 7.41 -10.05
N ILE A 83 0.22 6.13 -9.71
CA ILE A 83 1.28 5.17 -9.34
C ILE A 83 2.34 5.05 -10.45
N VAL A 84 1.89 4.95 -11.72
CA VAL A 84 2.80 4.92 -12.87
C VAL A 84 3.56 6.24 -13.01
N ALA A 85 2.89 7.39 -12.91
CA ALA A 85 3.52 8.69 -13.01
C ALA A 85 4.62 8.88 -11.95
N MET A 86 4.31 8.62 -10.67
CA MET A 86 5.25 8.73 -9.54
C MET A 86 6.47 7.83 -9.71
N SER A 87 6.30 6.63 -10.31
CA SER A 87 7.41 5.69 -10.51
C SER A 87 8.54 6.25 -11.39
N THR A 88 8.27 7.28 -12.19
CA THR A 88 9.30 8.00 -12.96
C THR A 88 10.35 8.65 -12.05
N ALA A 89 9.93 9.17 -10.90
CA ALA A 89 10.79 9.87 -9.95
C ALA A 89 11.24 8.99 -8.78
N LEU A 90 10.39 8.05 -8.35
CA LEU A 90 10.58 7.26 -7.13
C LEU A 90 11.13 5.85 -7.38
N GLY A 91 11.44 5.48 -8.63
CA GLY A 91 11.87 4.13 -8.99
C GLY A 91 10.70 3.15 -8.94
N THR A 92 10.71 2.17 -8.03
CA THR A 92 9.58 1.23 -7.90
C THR A 92 8.53 1.79 -6.96
N VAL A 93 7.27 1.81 -7.41
CA VAL A 93 6.09 2.23 -6.64
C VAL A 93 5.05 1.13 -6.72
N VAL A 94 4.46 0.74 -5.58
CA VAL A 94 3.32 -0.17 -5.52
C VAL A 94 2.19 0.51 -4.76
N GLY A 95 1.04 0.66 -5.43
CA GLY A 95 -0.24 1.04 -4.83
C GLY A 95 -1.13 -0.19 -4.75
N CYS A 96 -1.67 -0.53 -3.59
CA CYS A 96 -2.49 -1.72 -3.43
C CYS A 96 -3.43 -1.61 -2.24
N GLY A 97 -4.41 -2.49 -2.16
CA GLY A 97 -5.31 -2.51 -1.01
C GLY A 97 -6.47 -3.47 -1.23
N ALA A 98 -7.30 -3.53 -0.20
CA ALA A 98 -8.50 -4.33 -0.23
C ALA A 98 -9.67 -3.58 0.45
N GLU A 99 -10.88 -3.96 0.08
CA GLU A 99 -12.10 -3.42 0.65
C GLU A 99 -13.05 -4.60 0.86
N THR A 100 -13.23 -4.99 2.12
CA THR A 100 -13.89 -6.25 2.47
C THR A 100 -15.42 -6.23 2.33
N VAL A 101 -16.07 -5.07 2.26
CA VAL A 101 -17.53 -4.97 2.14
C VAL A 101 -17.98 -5.34 0.73
N SER A 102 -17.35 -4.77 -0.29
CA SER A 102 -17.60 -5.04 -1.71
C SER A 102 -16.78 -6.23 -2.24
N GLY A 103 -15.78 -6.69 -1.47
CA GLY A 103 -14.82 -7.68 -1.93
C GLY A 103 -13.98 -7.13 -3.09
N SER A 104 -13.48 -5.90 -2.93
CA SER A 104 -12.61 -5.26 -3.91
C SER A 104 -11.15 -5.41 -3.52
N TYR A 105 -10.30 -5.73 -4.49
CA TYR A 105 -8.86 -5.93 -4.31
C TYR A 105 -8.14 -5.29 -5.49
N TRP A 106 -7.10 -4.51 -5.20
CA TRP A 106 -6.33 -3.86 -6.24
C TRP A 106 -4.83 -3.92 -5.95
N LEU A 107 -4.08 -3.92 -7.04
CA LEU A 107 -2.64 -3.74 -7.04
C LEU A 107 -2.23 -3.07 -8.33
N THR A 108 -1.42 -2.02 -8.23
CA THR A 108 -0.66 -1.44 -9.33
C THR A 108 0.79 -1.38 -8.89
N ALA A 109 1.68 -2.05 -9.63
CA ALA A 109 3.12 -1.94 -9.49
C ALA A 109 3.69 -1.30 -10.74
N ALA A 110 4.54 -0.30 -10.57
CA ALA A 110 5.21 0.40 -11.65
C ALA A 110 6.68 0.67 -11.30
N ARG A 111 7.51 0.80 -12.33
CA ARG A 111 8.92 1.16 -12.19
C ARG A 111 9.34 2.05 -13.34
N ASP A 112 10.03 3.15 -13.01
CA ASP A 112 10.64 4.06 -14.00
C ASP A 112 9.64 4.55 -15.06
N GLY A 113 8.40 4.82 -14.65
CA GLY A 113 7.31 5.28 -15.52
C GLY A 113 6.62 4.17 -16.32
N GLN A 114 6.93 2.90 -16.07
CA GLN A 114 6.37 1.76 -16.79
C GLN A 114 5.52 0.86 -15.86
N PRO A 115 4.29 0.48 -16.24
CA PRO A 115 3.51 -0.47 -15.48
C PRO A 115 4.12 -1.87 -15.56
N LEU A 116 4.24 -2.54 -14.42
CA LEU A 116 4.74 -3.91 -14.31
C LEU A 116 3.59 -4.91 -14.13
N ARG A 117 2.69 -4.61 -13.20
CA ARG A 117 1.54 -5.44 -12.85
C ARG A 117 0.37 -4.54 -12.47
N HIS A 118 -0.80 -4.82 -13.00
CA HIS A 118 -2.04 -4.22 -12.53
C HIS A 118 -3.08 -5.31 -12.33
N VAL A 119 -3.76 -5.30 -11.19
CA VAL A 119 -4.86 -6.20 -10.83
C VAL A 119 -5.95 -5.33 -10.22
N PHE A 120 -7.18 -5.53 -10.67
CA PHE A 120 -8.36 -4.94 -10.05
C PHE A 120 -9.50 -5.96 -10.10
N VAL A 121 -10.03 -6.31 -8.94
CA VAL A 121 -11.15 -7.23 -8.77
C VAL A 121 -12.19 -6.55 -7.89
N SER A 122 -13.47 -6.64 -8.25
CA SER A 122 -14.57 -6.25 -7.38
C SER A 122 -15.71 -7.25 -7.53
N HIS A 123 -15.95 -8.08 -6.51
CA HIS A 123 -17.00 -9.10 -6.57
C HIS A 123 -18.41 -8.51 -6.64
N ALA A 124 -18.62 -7.34 -6.05
CA ALA A 124 -19.91 -6.67 -6.08
C ALA A 124 -20.20 -6.00 -7.44
N ALA A 125 -19.18 -5.55 -8.16
CA ALA A 125 -19.34 -4.70 -9.34
C ALA A 125 -18.95 -5.35 -10.68
N MET A 126 -18.16 -6.44 -10.65
CA MET A 126 -17.58 -7.02 -11.86
C MET A 126 -17.91 -8.51 -12.01
N THR A 127 -18.26 -8.92 -13.23
CA THR A 127 -18.40 -10.34 -13.58
C THR A 127 -17.06 -11.07 -13.61
N ARG A 128 -15.98 -10.34 -13.89
CA ARG A 128 -14.59 -10.85 -13.90
C ARG A 128 -13.64 -9.70 -13.62
N GLY A 129 -12.64 -9.93 -12.78
CA GLY A 129 -11.56 -8.96 -12.53
C GLY A 129 -10.70 -8.69 -13.76
N MET A 130 -9.95 -7.60 -13.70
CA MET A 130 -8.97 -7.18 -14.68
C MET A 130 -7.55 -7.47 -14.18
N ALA A 131 -6.69 -7.94 -15.07
CA ALA A 131 -5.28 -8.16 -14.79
C ALA A 131 -4.44 -7.84 -16.03
N MET A 132 -3.36 -7.08 -15.86
CA MET A 132 -2.41 -6.69 -16.91
C MET A 132 -0.97 -6.92 -16.42
N GLY A 133 -0.07 -7.27 -17.34
CA GLY A 133 1.31 -7.66 -17.01
C GLY A 133 1.43 -9.12 -16.56
N GLU A 134 2.67 -9.58 -16.44
CA GLU A 134 2.97 -10.95 -16.00
C GLU A 134 2.61 -11.15 -14.52
N PRO A 135 2.03 -12.29 -14.14
CA PRO A 135 1.76 -12.60 -12.73
C PRO A 135 3.03 -12.52 -11.88
N LEU A 136 2.90 -11.99 -10.67
CA LEU A 136 4.01 -11.99 -9.71
C LEU A 136 4.31 -13.42 -9.23
N PRO A 137 5.57 -13.74 -8.87
CA PRO A 137 5.92 -15.05 -8.35
C PRO A 137 5.08 -15.49 -7.14
N SER A 138 4.60 -14.54 -6.33
CA SER A 138 3.76 -14.81 -5.16
C SER A 138 2.33 -15.21 -5.50
N GLU A 139 1.79 -14.83 -6.67
CA GLU A 139 0.35 -14.95 -6.97
C GLU A 139 -0.15 -16.41 -7.04
N GLY A 140 0.74 -17.38 -7.28
CA GLY A 140 0.36 -18.80 -7.31
C GLY A 140 0.04 -19.39 -5.93
N GLU A 141 0.71 -18.92 -4.88
CA GLU A 141 0.52 -19.39 -3.50
C GLU A 141 -0.29 -18.40 -2.67
N HIS A 142 -0.17 -17.11 -2.98
CA HIS A 142 -0.79 -15.99 -2.29
C HIS A 142 -1.48 -15.08 -3.33
N PRO A 143 -2.71 -15.42 -3.77
CA PRO A 143 -3.46 -14.61 -4.71
C PRO A 143 -3.72 -13.21 -4.17
N ILE A 144 -3.74 -12.19 -5.03
CA ILE A 144 -4.07 -10.80 -4.63
C ILE A 144 -5.48 -10.70 -4.04
N GLU A 145 -6.42 -11.47 -4.59
CA GLU A 145 -7.80 -11.63 -4.09
C GLU A 145 -7.79 -12.49 -2.81
N ASP A 146 -7.23 -11.95 -1.74
CA ASP A 146 -7.14 -12.60 -0.44
C ASP A 146 -7.72 -11.70 0.65
N ASN A 147 -8.82 -12.15 1.26
CA ASN A 147 -9.50 -11.45 2.34
C ASN A 147 -8.68 -11.34 3.64
N ARG A 148 -7.56 -12.06 3.74
CA ARG A 148 -6.60 -11.92 4.85
C ARG A 148 -5.48 -10.93 4.54
N GLY A 149 -5.42 -10.42 3.31
CA GLY A 149 -4.40 -9.49 2.83
C GLY A 149 -3.03 -10.12 2.56
N ALA A 150 -2.81 -11.42 2.82
CA ALA A 150 -1.49 -12.03 2.68
C ALA A 150 -0.98 -11.99 1.23
N GLY A 151 -1.88 -12.07 0.25
CA GLY A 151 -1.58 -11.83 -1.16
C GLY A 151 -0.95 -10.47 -1.45
N ILE A 152 -1.52 -9.40 -0.89
CA ILE A 152 -1.03 -8.03 -1.06
C ILE A 152 0.34 -7.85 -0.42
N PHE A 153 0.56 -8.36 0.80
CA PHE A 153 1.87 -8.33 1.45
C PHE A 153 2.92 -9.13 0.67
N ALA A 154 2.59 -10.33 0.18
CA ALA A 154 3.49 -11.14 -0.62
C ALA A 154 3.84 -10.48 -1.96
N ALA A 155 2.90 -9.75 -2.55
CA ALA A 155 3.12 -8.98 -3.76
C ALA A 155 4.10 -7.81 -3.53
N MET A 156 3.89 -7.02 -2.47
CA MET A 156 4.84 -5.96 -2.09
C MET A 156 6.24 -6.52 -1.78
N ALA A 157 6.31 -7.65 -1.07
CA ALA A 157 7.56 -8.35 -0.78
C ALA A 157 8.29 -8.83 -2.04
N SER A 158 7.58 -9.19 -3.11
CA SER A 158 8.17 -9.56 -4.41
C SER A 158 8.95 -8.41 -5.07
N PHE A 159 8.68 -7.17 -4.65
CA PHE A 159 9.43 -5.97 -5.06
C PHE A 159 10.47 -5.52 -4.03
N GLY A 160 10.62 -6.25 -2.91
CA GLY A 160 11.46 -5.84 -1.78
C GLY A 160 10.87 -4.68 -0.97
N LEU A 161 9.55 -4.49 -1.01
CA LEU A 161 8.83 -3.39 -0.37
C LEU A 161 7.84 -3.89 0.70
N ASP A 162 8.24 -4.87 1.51
CA ASP A 162 7.39 -5.41 2.58
C ASP A 162 7.23 -4.42 3.76
N PRO A 163 6.02 -3.88 4.03
CA PRO A 163 5.80 -2.94 5.12
C PRO A 163 5.70 -3.62 6.50
N SER A 164 5.73 -4.96 6.59
CA SER A 164 5.47 -5.69 7.83
C SER A 164 6.38 -5.28 8.99
N ALA A 165 7.67 -5.10 8.72
CA ALA A 165 8.62 -4.64 9.72
C ALA A 165 8.25 -3.24 10.22
N TRP A 166 8.07 -2.29 9.29
CA TRP A 166 7.67 -0.91 9.60
C TRP A 166 6.35 -0.84 10.38
N LEU A 167 5.33 -1.61 9.98
CA LEU A 167 4.05 -1.69 10.69
C LEU A 167 4.19 -2.25 12.11
N SER A 168 5.19 -3.11 12.36
CA SER A 168 5.41 -3.72 13.68
C SER A 168 6.26 -2.88 14.63
N SER A 169 7.20 -2.08 14.11
CA SER A 169 8.21 -1.36 14.88
C SER A 169 8.07 0.16 14.87
N GLY A 170 7.33 0.74 13.92
CA GLY A 170 7.34 2.18 13.64
C GLY A 170 8.40 2.59 12.61
N PRO A 171 8.46 3.89 12.23
CA PRO A 171 9.58 4.43 11.45
C PRO A 171 10.87 4.11 12.20
N ALA A 172 11.88 3.61 11.48
CA ALA A 172 13.09 3.05 12.07
C ALA A 172 13.71 3.98 13.13
N SER A 173 13.97 3.42 14.32
CA SER A 173 14.97 3.91 15.27
C SER A 173 16.39 3.74 14.73
#